data_AF-A0A147JSA5-F1
#
_entry.id   AF-A0A147JSA5-F1
#
_cell.length_a   1.000
_cell.length_b   1.000
_cell.length_c   1.000
_cell.angle_alpha   90.00
_cell.angle_beta   90.00
_cell.angle_gamma   90.00
#
_symmetry.space_group_name_H-M   'P 1'
#
loop_
_entity.id
_entity.type
_entity.pdbx_description
1 polymer ?
#
loop_
_entity_poly.entity_id
_entity_poly.type
_entity_poly.pdbx_seq_one_letter_code
_entity_poly.pdbx_strand_id
1 'polypeptide(L)'
;MFDFIWQPIIVTVAILLCSLATYLLLLSSHRTTKAQPTPEKMKNYACGEEIKPEEAHADSAQFFSAVRRVLSPFYRHIQAAHTGEVNTYLLWIVAGLVVILIIILLTVW
;
A
#
# COMPACT_ATOMS: atom_id res chain seq x y z
N MET A 1 21.11 17.41 13.03
CA MET A 1 19.90 16.95 13.77
C MET A 1 18.80 18.00 13.81
N PHE A 2 19.13 19.29 13.99
CA PHE A 2 18.14 20.40 13.96
C PHE A 2 17.37 20.47 12.63
N ASP A 3 18.06 20.36 11.49
CA ASP A 3 17.40 20.44 10.16
C ASP A 3 16.43 19.27 9.90
N PHE A 4 16.70 18.09 10.47
CA PHE A 4 15.84 16.91 10.29
C PHE A 4 14.48 17.05 10.98
N ILE A 5 14.41 17.81 12.07
CA ILE A 5 13.15 18.03 12.82
C ILE A 5 12.41 19.26 12.26
N TRP A 6 13.14 20.30 11.86
CA TRP A 6 12.54 21.53 11.33
C TRP A 6 11.90 21.36 9.95
N GLN A 7 12.48 20.53 9.07
CA GLN A 7 11.96 20.33 7.72
C GLN A 7 10.54 19.70 7.70
N PRO A 8 10.26 18.60 8.43
CA PRO A 8 8.91 18.04 8.52
C PRO A 8 7.88 19.02 9.10
N ILE A 9 8.27 19.82 10.09
CA ILE A 9 7.37 20.81 10.72
C ILE A 9 6.98 21.89 9.70
N ILE A 10 7.96 22.47 8.99
CA ILE A 10 7.72 23.50 7.98
C ILE A 10 6.83 22.95 6.86
N VAL A 11 7.12 21.75 6.35
CA VAL A 11 6.32 21.10 5.31
C VAL A 11 4.89 20.86 5.78
N THR A 12 4.73 20.37 7.01
CA THR A 12 3.39 20.12 7.58
C THR A 12 2.59 21.42 7.71
N VAL A 13 3.20 22.48 8.23
CA VAL A 13 2.57 23.80 8.33
C VAL A 13 2.19 24.34 6.95
N ALA A 14 3.07 24.20 5.96
CA ALA A 14 2.78 24.62 4.59
C ALA A 14 1.58 23.86 3.98
N ILE A 15 1.53 22.53 4.14
CA ILE A 15 0.40 21.70 3.69
C ILE A 15 -0.90 22.13 4.36
N LEU A 16 -0.87 22.40 5.67
CA LEU A 16 -2.05 22.85 6.42
C LEU A 16 -2.54 24.21 5.94
N LEU A 17 -1.62 25.17 5.71
CA LEU A 17 -1.97 26.49 5.18
C LEU A 17 -2.55 26.41 3.76
N CYS A 18 -1.95 25.62 2.87
CA CYS A 18 -2.48 25.38 1.52
C CYS A 18 -3.87 24.74 1.57
N SER A 19 -4.05 23.71 2.40
CA SER A 19 -5.33 23.02 2.56
C SER A 19 -6.41 23.94 3.10
N LEU A 20 -6.08 24.80 4.08
CA LEU A 20 -6.99 25.80 4.62
C LEU A 20 -7.38 26.83 3.55
N ALA A 21 -6.41 27.33 2.76
CA ALA A 21 -6.69 28.27 1.68
C ALA A 21 -7.62 27.64 0.63
N THR A 22 -7.35 26.41 0.18
CA THR A 22 -8.21 25.68 -0.76
C THR A 22 -9.61 25.45 -0.18
N TYR A 23 -9.71 25.08 1.09
CA TYR A 23 -11.01 24.91 1.76
C TYR A 23 -11.82 26.21 1.80
N LEU A 24 -11.20 27.34 2.13
CA LEU A 24 -11.85 28.65 2.13
C LEU A 24 -12.31 29.06 0.72
N LEU A 25 -11.51 28.77 -0.31
CA LEU A 25 -11.89 28.98 -1.71
C LEU A 25 -13.12 28.14 -2.10
N LEU A 26 -13.14 26.86 -1.74
CA LEU A 26 -14.29 25.98 -1.98
C LEU A 26 -15.54 26.48 -1.24
N LEU A 27 -15.41 26.85 0.02
CA LEU A 27 -16.51 27.41 0.81
C LEU A 27 -17.09 28.67 0.16
N SER A 28 -16.21 29.58 -0.30
CA SER A 28 -16.61 30.79 -1.02
C SER A 28 -17.29 30.48 -2.36
N SER A 29 -16.76 29.51 -3.11
CA SER A 29 -17.32 29.03 -4.37
C SER A 29 -18.73 28.47 -4.19
N HIS A 30 -18.95 27.62 -3.18
CA HIS A 30 -20.25 27.06 -2.85
C HIS A 30 -21.27 28.10 -2.39
N ARG A 31 -20.83 29.16 -1.70
CA ARG A 31 -21.71 30.28 -1.32
C ARG A 31 -22.16 31.11 -2.52
N THR A 32 -21.27 31.28 -3.50
CA THR A 32 -21.53 32.12 -4.68
C THR A 32 -22.27 31.35 -5.78
N THR A 33 -21.98 30.06 -5.94
CA THR A 33 -22.48 29.23 -7.04
C THR A 33 -23.36 28.12 -6.49
N LYS A 34 -24.65 28.12 -6.84
CA LYS A 34 -25.55 27.01 -6.52
C LYS A 34 -25.12 25.77 -7.31
N ALA A 35 -24.91 24.66 -6.62
CA ALA A 35 -24.65 23.38 -7.28
C ALA A 35 -25.90 22.93 -8.05
N GLN A 36 -25.82 22.93 -9.37
CA GLN A 36 -26.84 22.36 -10.26
C GLN A 36 -26.18 21.32 -11.16
N PRO A 37 -25.80 20.15 -10.61
CA PRO A 37 -25.27 19.07 -11.43
C PRO A 37 -26.35 18.61 -12.40
N THR A 38 -26.00 18.47 -13.68
CA THR A 38 -26.85 17.81 -14.66
C THR A 38 -26.98 16.32 -14.29
N PRO A 39 -28.10 15.65 -14.60
CA PRO A 39 -28.28 14.22 -14.30
C PRO A 39 -27.16 13.34 -14.86
N GLU A 40 -26.60 13.70 -16.01
CA GLU A 40 -25.46 13.01 -16.63
C GLU A 40 -24.17 13.10 -15.81
N LYS A 41 -23.92 14.22 -15.11
CA LYS A 41 -22.75 14.38 -14.23
C LYS A 41 -22.82 13.50 -12.98
N MET A 42 -24.01 12.96 -12.67
CA MET A 42 -24.20 12.03 -11.57
C MET A 42 -23.92 10.58 -11.97
N LYS A 43 -23.71 10.29 -13.27
CA LYS A 43 -23.36 8.96 -13.76
C LYS A 43 -21.84 8.78 -13.85
N ASN A 44 -21.36 7.55 -13.62
CA ASN A 44 -19.96 7.22 -13.85
C ASN A 44 -19.62 7.39 -15.33
N TYR A 45 -18.50 8.05 -15.63
CA TYR A 45 -18.04 8.21 -17.00
C TYR A 45 -17.46 6.88 -17.49
N ALA A 46 -18.20 6.18 -18.35
CA ALA A 46 -17.78 4.95 -19.01
C ALA A 46 -17.92 5.06 -20.53
N CYS A 47 -17.43 6.17 -21.10
CA CYS A 47 -17.45 6.40 -22.56
C CYS A 47 -18.82 6.25 -23.24
N GLY A 48 -19.91 6.49 -22.50
CA GLY A 48 -21.29 6.36 -23.00
C GLY A 48 -22.01 5.07 -22.59
N GLU A 49 -21.33 4.14 -21.91
CA GLU A 49 -21.95 2.93 -21.36
C GLU A 49 -22.52 3.16 -19.95
N GLU A 50 -23.63 2.49 -19.63
CA GLU A 50 -24.18 2.48 -18.27
C GLU A 50 -23.59 1.31 -17.50
N ILE A 51 -22.58 1.58 -16.68
CA ILE A 51 -21.97 0.58 -15.79
C ILE A 51 -22.65 0.59 -14.42
N LYS A 52 -22.78 -0.59 -13.81
CA LYS A 52 -23.20 -0.69 -12.42
C LYS A 52 -22.11 -0.12 -11.50
N PRO A 53 -22.46 0.45 -10.34
CA PRO A 53 -21.47 0.95 -9.38
C PRO A 53 -20.42 -0.11 -9.00
N GLU A 54 -20.84 -1.38 -8.91
CA GLU A 54 -19.99 -2.54 -8.60
C GLU A 54 -18.90 -2.77 -9.65
N GLU A 55 -19.18 -2.48 -10.92
CA GLU A 55 -18.28 -2.69 -12.06
C GLU A 55 -17.35 -1.48 -12.29
N ALA A 56 -17.64 -0.33 -11.66
CA ALA A 56 -16.83 0.87 -11.76
C ALA A 56 -15.52 0.80 -10.95
N HIS A 57 -15.43 -0.16 -10.02
CA HIS A 57 -14.23 -0.36 -9.22
C HIS A 57 -13.15 -1.06 -10.05
N ALA A 58 -11.92 -0.53 -10.01
CA ALA A 58 -10.77 -1.21 -10.59
C ALA A 58 -10.58 -2.58 -9.89
N ASP A 59 -10.45 -3.63 -10.69
CA ASP A 59 -10.30 -4.98 -10.17
C ASP A 59 -9.04 -5.09 -9.28
N SER A 60 -9.25 -5.48 -8.03
CA SER A 60 -8.19 -5.71 -7.05
C SER A 60 -7.10 -6.66 -7.56
N ALA A 61 -7.45 -7.63 -8.42
CA ALA A 61 -6.50 -8.55 -9.00
C ALA A 61 -5.48 -7.83 -9.90
N GLN A 62 -5.87 -6.72 -10.55
CA GLN A 62 -4.97 -5.96 -11.41
C GLN A 62 -3.88 -5.24 -10.61
N PHE A 63 -4.18 -4.74 -9.41
CA PHE A 63 -3.19 -4.07 -8.55
C PHE A 63 -2.04 -4.99 -8.13
N PHE A 64 -2.34 -6.25 -7.80
CA PHE A 64 -1.34 -7.21 -7.34
C PHE A 64 -0.78 -8.11 -8.46
N SER A 65 -1.38 -8.06 -9.65
CA SER A 65 -0.96 -8.88 -10.80
C SER A 65 0.50 -8.68 -11.18
N ALA A 66 0.99 -7.43 -11.18
CA ALA A 66 2.36 -7.10 -11.54
C ALA A 66 3.35 -7.66 -10.51
N VAL A 67 3.08 -7.45 -9.22
CA VAL A 67 3.91 -7.97 -8.11
C VAL A 67 3.97 -9.50 -8.16
N ARG A 68 2.81 -10.14 -8.29
CA ARG A 68 2.71 -11.61 -8.41
C ARG A 68 3.49 -12.11 -9.62
N ARG A 69 3.40 -11.43 -10.77
CA ARG A 69 4.08 -11.83 -12.01
C ARG A 69 5.60 -11.75 -11.88
N VAL A 70 6.11 -10.69 -11.25
CA VAL A 70 7.55 -10.50 -11.00
C VAL A 70 8.09 -11.53 -10.00
N LEU A 71 7.36 -11.80 -8.93
CA LEU A 71 7.81 -12.73 -7.87
C LEU A 71 7.51 -14.20 -8.17
N SER A 72 6.67 -14.51 -9.15
CA SER A 72 6.27 -15.89 -9.45
C SER A 72 7.44 -16.84 -9.72
N PRO A 73 8.50 -16.48 -10.47
CA PRO A 73 9.63 -17.38 -10.71
C PRO A 73 10.40 -17.70 -9.43
N PHE A 74 10.63 -16.69 -8.58
CA PHE A 74 11.27 -16.84 -7.28
C PHE A 74 10.44 -17.75 -6.36
N TYR A 75 9.13 -17.52 -6.30
CA TYR A 75 8.24 -18.35 -5.50
C TYR A 75 8.25 -19.81 -5.96
N ARG A 76 8.21 -20.08 -7.27
CA ARG A 76 8.31 -21.44 -7.82
C ARG A 76 9.63 -22.13 -7.46
N HIS A 77 10.73 -21.38 -7.46
CA HIS A 77 12.04 -21.91 -7.06
C HIS A 77 12.06 -22.31 -5.58
N ILE A 78 11.56 -21.45 -4.69
CA ILE A 78 11.47 -21.76 -3.25
C ILE A 78 10.48 -22.90 -2.98
N GLN A 79 9.35 -22.90 -3.67
CA GLN A 79 8.33 -23.94 -3.51
C GLN A 79 8.91 -25.32 -3.84
N ALA A 80 9.78 -25.43 -4.85
CA ALA A 80 10.46 -26.68 -5.18
C ALA A 80 11.35 -27.22 -4.05
N ALA A 81 11.85 -26.34 -3.16
CA ALA A 81 12.64 -26.74 -2.01
C ALA A 81 11.79 -27.28 -0.83
N HIS A 82 10.46 -27.14 -0.89
CA HIS A 82 9.54 -27.63 0.15
C HIS A 82 9.06 -29.03 -0.21
N THR A 83 9.76 -30.06 0.29
CA THR A 83 9.45 -31.48 0.01
C THR A 83 8.19 -31.98 0.72
N GLY A 84 7.71 -31.26 1.76
CA GLY A 84 6.58 -31.71 2.58
C GLY A 84 6.92 -32.81 3.59
N GLU A 85 8.18 -33.24 3.66
CA GLU A 85 8.63 -34.27 4.60
C GLU A 85 8.91 -33.70 5.98
N VAL A 86 8.15 -34.14 6.99
CA VAL A 86 8.27 -33.67 8.38
C VAL A 86 9.69 -33.77 8.92
N ASN A 87 10.41 -34.85 8.59
CA ASN A 87 11.80 -35.05 9.03
C ASN A 87 12.74 -33.93 8.56
N THR A 88 12.57 -33.47 7.31
CA THR A 88 13.37 -32.37 6.75
C THR A 88 13.12 -31.08 7.54
N TYR A 89 11.88 -30.79 7.92
CA TYR A 89 11.57 -29.62 8.76
C TYR A 89 12.11 -29.74 10.18
N LEU A 90 12.03 -30.93 10.80
CA LEU A 90 12.60 -31.17 12.13
C LEU A 90 14.12 -30.95 12.13
N LEU A 91 14.82 -31.39 11.09
CA LEU A 91 16.25 -31.13 10.90
C LEU A 91 16.54 -29.63 10.85
N TRP A 92 15.77 -28.86 10.06
CA TRP A 92 15.95 -27.41 9.98
C TRP A 92 15.67 -26.69 11.31
N ILE A 93 14.70 -27.15 12.10
CA ILE A 93 14.42 -26.60 13.44
C ILE A 93 15.61 -26.84 14.37
N VAL A 94 16.14 -28.07 14.41
CA VAL A 94 17.30 -28.41 15.26
C VAL A 94 18.54 -27.65 14.81
N ALA A 95 18.81 -27.59 13.50
CA ALA A 95 19.92 -26.82 12.95
C ALA A 95 19.80 -25.33 13.29
N GLY A 96 18.61 -24.75 13.13
CA GLY A 96 18.33 -23.36 13.49
C GLY A 96 18.56 -23.09 14.98
N LEU A 97 18.13 -24.00 15.86
CA LEU A 97 18.37 -23.90 17.30
C LEU A 97 19.87 -23.91 17.62
N VAL A 98 20.64 -24.80 17.03
CA VAL A 98 22.10 -24.88 17.23
C VAL A 98 22.77 -23.57 16.79
N VAL A 99 22.40 -23.03 15.62
CA VAL A 99 22.92 -21.75 15.13
C VAL A 99 22.63 -20.62 16.12
N ILE A 100 21.39 -20.53 16.62
CA ILE A 100 21.00 -19.52 17.62
C ILE A 100 21.83 -19.67 18.90
N LEU A 101 22.01 -20.89 19.40
CA LEU A 101 22.82 -21.14 20.61
C LEU A 101 24.29 -20.73 20.41
N ILE A 102 24.86 -21.00 19.23
CA ILE A 102 26.22 -20.55 18.88
C ILE A 102 26.29 -19.03 18.87
N ILE A 103 25.33 -18.34 18.23
CA ILE A 103 25.28 -16.88 18.21
C ILE A 103 25.23 -16.34 19.64
N ILE A 104 24.33 -16.85 20.49
CA ILE A 104 24.22 -16.44 21.89
C ILE A 104 25.56 -16.63 22.61
N LEU A 105 26.17 -17.81 22.50
CA LEU A 105 27.47 -18.09 23.11
C LEU A 105 28.55 -17.08 22.69
N LEU A 106 28.57 -16.69 21.41
CA LEU A 106 29.54 -15.73 20.87
C LEU A 106 29.24 -14.28 21.28
N THR A 107 27.97 -13.93 21.49
CA THR A 107 27.53 -12.57 21.84
C THR A 107 27.47 -12.30 23.34
N VAL A 108 27.39 -13.33 24.18
CA VAL A 108 27.27 -13.22 25.65
C VAL A 108 28.65 -13.16 26.33
N TRP A 109 29.71 -12.86 25.57
CA TRP A 109 31.03 -12.48 26.09
C TRP A 109 31.13 -10.98 26.35
#